data_AF-A0A7X7SD22-F1
#
_entry.id   AF-A0A7X7SD22-F1
#
_cell.length_a   1.000
_cell.length_b   1.000
_cell.length_c   1.000
_cell.angle_alpha   90.00
_cell.angle_beta   90.00
_cell.angle_gamma   90.00
#
_symmetry.space_group_name_H-M   'P 1'
#
loop_
_entity.id
_entity.type
_entity.pdbx_description
1 polymer ?
#
loop_
_entity_poly.entity_id
_entity_poly.type
_entity_poly.pdbx_seq_one_letter_code
_entity_poly.pdbx_strand_id
1 'polypeptide(L)' 'MKRVIVTGGAGFIGSAVIRHLLDATDWQILNLDKLTYAGNLASLPGAE' A
#
# COMPACT_ATOMS: atom_id res chain seq x y z
N MET A 1 -10.68 13.22 -7.81
CA MET A 1 -9.92 11.95 -7.76
C MET A 1 -8.44 12.21 -7.99
N LYS A 2 -7.61 11.91 -6.98
CA LYS A 2 -6.15 11.84 -7.14
C LYS A 2 -5.72 10.38 -7.26
N ARG A 3 -4.63 10.14 -7.99
CA ARG A 3 -4.03 8.81 -8.15
C ARG A 3 -2.61 8.84 -7.61
N VAL A 4 -2.22 7.81 -6.86
CA VAL A 4 -0.88 7.68 -6.30
C VAL A 4 -0.35 6.28 -6.53
N ILE A 5 0.95 6.19 -6.81
CA ILE A 5 1.69 4.93 -6.86
C ILE A 5 2.54 4.86 -5.60
N VAL A 6 2.43 3.76 -4.87
CA VAL A 6 3.27 3.46 -3.72
C VAL A 6 4.17 2.29 -4.11
N THR A 7 5.48 2.49 -4.08
CA THR A 7 6.44 1.40 -4.29
C THR A 7 6.82 0.76 -2.95
N GLY A 8 6.94 -0.56 -2.90
CA GLY A 8 7.28 -1.25 -1.65
C GLY A 8 6.16 -1.22 -0.59
N GLY A 9 4.90 -1.12 -1.02
CA GLY A 9 3.73 -0.96 -0.15
C GLY A 9 3.41 -2.17 0.74
N ALA A 10 3.97 -3.34 0.48
CA ALA A 10 3.84 -4.51 1.35
C ALA A 10 4.88 -4.56 2.48
N GLY A 11 5.81 -3.59 2.53
CA GLY A 11 6.75 -3.41 3.63
C GLY A 11 6.16 -2.66 4.83
N PHE A 12 6.99 -2.42 5.87
CA PHE A 12 6.54 -1.78 7.12
C PHE A 12 5.95 -0.38 6.91
N ILE A 13 6.74 0.56 6.37
CA ILE A 13 6.29 1.95 6.17
C ILE A 13 5.27 2.03 5.02
N GLY A 14 5.55 1.34 3.90
CA GLY A 14 4.68 1.34 2.74
C GLY A 14 3.25 0.92 3.06
N SER A 15 3.07 -0.13 3.86
CA SER A 15 1.73 -0.60 4.24
C SER A 15 1.02 0.33 5.20
N ALA A 16 1.76 1.02 6.09
CA ALA A 16 1.19 2.04 6.97
C ALA A 16 0.70 3.26 6.17
N VAL A 17 1.48 3.70 5.17
CA VAL A 17 1.10 4.79 4.28
C VAL A 17 -0.14 4.44 3.47
N ILE A 18 -0.20 3.24 2.88
CA ILE A 18 -1.38 2.81 2.10
C ILE A 18 -2.62 2.79 2.99
N ARG A 19 -2.55 2.19 4.18
CA ARG A 19 -3.68 2.17 5.12
C ARG A 19 -4.13 3.57 5.53
N HIS A 20 -3.18 4.44 5.84
CA HIS A 20 -3.48 5.84 6.17
C HIS A 20 -4.17 6.58 5.03
N LEU A 21 -3.74 6.37 3.78
CA LEU A 21 -4.34 7.00 2.61
C LEU A 21 -5.75 6.46 2.31
N LEU A 22 -5.97 5.15 2.48
CA LEU A 22 -7.29 4.54 2.35
C LEU A 22 -8.27 5.07 3.40
N ASP A 23 -7.80 5.31 4.63
CA ASP A 23 -8.64 5.82 5.72
C ASP A 23 -8.92 7.33 5.59
N ALA A 24 -7.94 8.10 5.11
CA ALA A 24 -7.98 9.57 5.14
C ALA A 24 -8.47 10.20 3.82
N THR A 25 -8.56 9.45 2.72
CA THR A 25 -8.79 10.02 1.40
C THR A 25 -9.65 9.13 0.49
N ASP A 26 -10.17 9.71 -0.60
CA ASP A 26 -10.86 9.03 -1.69
C ASP A 26 -9.92 8.69 -2.87
N TRP A 27 -8.61 8.59 -2.60
CA TRP A 27 -7.61 8.45 -3.66
C TRP A 27 -7.56 7.01 -4.19
N GLN A 28 -7.27 6.87 -5.48
CA GLN A 28 -6.89 5.58 -6.04
C GLN A 28 -5.40 5.33 -5.80
N ILE A 29 -5.10 4.19 -5.21
CA ILE A 29 -3.75 3.80 -4.79
C ILE A 29 -3.34 2.57 -5.60
N LEU A 30 -2.21 2.64 -6.30
CA LEU A 30 -1.58 1.50 -6.94
C LEU A 30 -0.32 1.12 -6.15
N ASN A 31 -0.35 -0.04 -5.49
CA ASN A 31 0.84 -0.59 -4.85
C ASN A 31 1.69 -1.36 -5.88
N LEU A 32 2.93 -0.96 -6.08
CA LEU A 32 3.92 -1.69 -6.87
C LEU A 32 4.98 -2.28 -5.94
N ASP A 33 4.85 -3.58 -5.67
CA ASP A 33 5.76 -4.29 -4.78
C ASP A 33 6.33 -5.54 -5.46
N LYS A 34 7.61 -5.83 -5.21
CA LYS A 34 8.29 -7.03 -5.70
C LYS A 34 8.16 -8.22 -4.75
N LEU A 35 7.64 -8.00 -3.54
CA LEU A 35 7.49 -8.99 -2.48
C LEU A 35 8.82 -9.71 -2.19
N THR A 36 9.88 -8.92 -1.99
CA THR A 36 11.17 -9.45 -1.53
C THR A 36 11.09 -9.82 -0.04
N TYR A 37 12.21 -10.20 0.58
CA TYR A 37 12.27 -10.66 1.98
C TYR A 37 11.46 -9.82 2.99
N ALA A 38 11.43 -8.49 2.84
CA ALA A 38 10.73 -7.59 3.75
C ALA A 38 9.24 -7.34 3.41
N GLY A 39 8.74 -7.89 2.29
CA GLY A 39 7.36 -7.71 1.84
C GLY A 39 6.43 -8.77 2.41
N ASN A 40 5.28 -8.36 2.94
CA ASN A 40 4.27 -9.26 3.49
C ASN A 40 2.85 -8.80 3.10
N LEU A 41 2.13 -9.63 2.34
CA LEU A 41 0.75 -9.35 1.93
C LEU A 41 -0.22 -9.26 3.11
N ALA A 42 0.08 -9.93 4.24
CA ALA A 42 -0.72 -9.79 5.45
C ALA A 42 -0.66 -8.37 6.05
N SER A 43 0.28 -7.53 5.62
CA SER A 43 0.34 -6.11 5.99
C SER A 43 -0.75 -5.26 5.31
N LEU A 44 -1.37 -5.78 4.24
CA LEU A 44 -2.43 -5.13 3.46
C LEU A 44 -3.62 -6.10 3.27
N PRO A 45 -4.31 -6.48 4.35
CA PRO A 45 -5.45 -7.39 4.26
C PRO A 45 -6.59 -6.74 3.45
N GLY A 46 -7.11 -7.45 2.45
CA GLY A 46 -8.21 -6.97 1.61
C GLY A 46 -7.81 -6.02 0.48
N ALA A 47 -6.50 -5.88 0.18
CA ALA A 47 -6.06 -5.30 -1.08
C ALA A 47 -6.40 -6.27 -2.24
N GLU A 48 -7.30 -5.85 -3.13
CA GLU A 48 -7.60 -6.51 -4.41
C GLU A 48 -6.73 -5.95 -5.55
#